data_AF-A0A971YDM6-F1
#
_entry.id   AF-A0A971YDM6-F1
#
_cell.length_a   1.000
_cell.length_b   1.000
_cell.length_c   1.000
_cell.angle_alpha   90.00
_cell.angle_beta   90.00
_cell.angle_gamma   90.00
#
_symmetry.space_group_name_H-M   'P 1'
#
loop_
_entity.id
_entity.type
_entity.pdbx_description
1 polymer ?
#
loop_
_entity_poly.entity_id
_entity_poly.type
_entity_poly.pdbx_seq_one_letter_code
_entity_poly.pdbx_strand_id
1 'polypeptide(L)' 'TVDVLGTALGLGDPTGRSANVVMIGVLSTLTPFDSFPDHYWLQALKNVSPKPAIWQANYAAFLAGQSLGKK' A
#
# COMPACT_ATOMS: atom_id res chain seq x y z
N THR A 1 14.64 -5.33 6.98
CA THR A 1 13.25 -5.53 7.46
C THR A 1 12.50 -4.23 7.30
N VAL A 2 11.23 -4.27 6.87
CA VAL A 2 10.41 -3.07 6.64
C VAL A 2 9.44 -2.84 7.81
N ASP A 3 9.28 -1.59 8.24
CA ASP A 3 8.30 -1.22 9.28
C ASP A 3 6.99 -0.75 8.65
N VAL A 4 6.14 -1.71 8.31
CA VAL A 4 4.84 -1.43 7.68
C VAL A 4 3.81 -0.86 8.65
N LEU A 5 3.88 -1.23 9.94
CA LEU A 5 2.97 -0.72 10.96
C LEU A 5 3.30 0.73 11.29
N GLY A 6 4.56 1.05 11.56
CA GLY A 6 4.99 2.43 11.80
C GLY A 6 4.69 3.35 10.62
N THR A 7 4.85 2.85 9.39
CA THR A 7 4.46 3.59 8.18
C THR A 7 2.94 3.87 8.15
N ALA A 8 2.09 2.88 8.44
CA ALA A 8 0.64 3.08 8.49
C ALA A 8 0.23 4.08 9.58
N LEU A 9 0.82 3.97 10.79
CA LEU A 9 0.58 4.93 11.87
C LEU A 9 0.98 6.35 11.46
N GLY A 10 2.12 6.51 10.77
CA GLY A 10 2.60 7.78 10.24
C GLY A 10 1.71 8.43 9.17
N LEU A 11 0.85 7.65 8.51
CA LEU A 11 -0.15 8.13 7.55
C LEU A 11 -1.45 8.61 8.21
N GLY A 12 -1.51 8.64 9.55
CA GLY A 12 -2.72 9.02 10.28
C GLY A 12 -3.75 7.90 10.39
N ASP A 13 -3.33 6.64 10.25
CA ASP A 13 -4.15 5.47 10.58
C ASP A 13 -3.79 4.96 11.98
N PRO A 14 -4.43 5.47 13.05
CA PRO A 14 -4.06 5.16 14.43
C PRO A 14 -4.30 3.69 14.81
N THR A 15 -5.04 2.96 13.98
CA THR A 15 -5.38 1.55 14.20
C THR A 15 -4.51 0.59 13.39
N GLY A 16 -3.65 1.11 12.49
CA GLY A 16 -2.80 0.30 11.61
C GLY A 16 -3.56 -0.57 10.60
N ARG A 17 -4.83 -0.26 10.30
CA ARG A 17 -5.68 -1.02 9.36
C ARG A 17 -5.13 -1.08 7.94
N SER A 18 -4.35 -0.10 7.54
CA SER A 18 -3.74 0.05 6.23
C SER A 18 -2.34 -0.56 6.14
N ALA A 19 -1.79 -1.11 7.22
CA ALA A 19 -0.45 -1.73 7.23
C ALA A 19 -0.33 -2.90 6.24
N ASN A 20 -1.40 -3.64 5.99
CA ASN A 20 -1.44 -4.67 4.94
C ASN A 20 -1.30 -4.05 3.53
N VAL A 21 -1.88 -2.88 3.29
CA VAL A 21 -1.77 -2.17 2.00
C VAL A 21 -0.38 -1.56 1.82
N VAL A 22 0.24 -1.08 2.92
CA VAL A 22 1.67 -0.72 2.92
C VAL A 22 2.52 -1.92 2.50
N MET A 23 2.25 -3.10 3.07
CA MET A 23 2.98 -4.32 2.68
C MET A 23 2.72 -4.72 1.22
N ILE A 24 1.50 -4.58 0.70
CA ILE A 24 1.20 -4.80 -0.74
C ILE A 24 2.02 -3.85 -1.61
N GLY A 25 2.17 -2.59 -1.20
CA GLY A 25 3.05 -1.62 -1.86
C GLY A 25 4.51 -2.10 -1.90
N VAL A 26 5.05 -2.56 -0.77
CA VAL A 26 6.41 -3.14 -0.72
C VAL A 26 6.52 -4.35 -1.65
N LEU A 27 5.56 -5.28 -1.60
CA LEU A 27 5.57 -6.49 -2.43
C LEU A 27 5.56 -6.16 -3.92
N SER A 28 4.81 -5.12 -4.35
CA SER A 28 4.75 -4.70 -5.75
C SER A 28 6.10 -4.24 -6.33
N THR A 29 7.12 -4.03 -5.50
CA THR A 29 8.46 -3.63 -5.94
C THR A 29 9.48 -4.77 -5.90
N LEU A 30 9.06 -5.99 -5.54
CA LEU A 30 9.93 -7.15 -5.39
C LEU A 30 9.63 -8.19 -6.47
N THR A 31 10.67 -8.79 -7.02
CA THR A 31 10.52 -9.94 -7.92
C THR A 31 9.82 -11.11 -7.20
N PRO A 32 8.83 -11.78 -7.81
CA PRO A 32 8.34 -11.62 -9.19
C PRO A 32 7.15 -10.64 -9.36
N PHE A 33 6.72 -9.99 -8.30
CA PHE A 33 5.52 -9.14 -8.27
C PHE A 33 5.73 -7.76 -8.90
N ASP A 34 6.98 -7.35 -9.09
CA ASP A 34 7.41 -6.17 -9.85
C ASP A 34 7.16 -6.26 -11.37
N SER A 35 6.85 -7.45 -11.88
CA SER A 35 6.53 -7.66 -13.30
C SER A 35 5.15 -7.14 -13.70
N PHE A 36 4.26 -6.90 -12.72
CA PHE A 36 2.92 -6.36 -12.98
C PHE A 36 2.95 -4.83 -13.04
N PRO A 37 2.30 -4.21 -14.03
CA PRO A 37 2.12 -2.77 -14.04
C PRO A 37 1.42 -2.23 -12.79
N ASP A 38 1.95 -1.13 -12.22
CA ASP A 38 1.44 -0.48 -11.00
C ASP A 38 -0.07 -0.20 -11.02
N HIS A 39 -0.62 0.15 -12.19
CA HIS A 39 -2.03 0.49 -12.31
C HIS A 39 -2.97 -0.69 -12.02
N TYR A 40 -2.53 -1.95 -12.22
CA TYR A 40 -3.34 -3.11 -11.89
C TYR A 40 -3.48 -3.33 -10.38
N TRP A 41 -2.43 -3.06 -9.60
CA TRP A 41 -2.49 -3.08 -8.14
C TRP A 41 -3.50 -2.05 -7.63
N LEU A 42 -3.40 -0.82 -8.13
CA LEU A 42 -4.30 0.27 -7.77
C LEU A 42 -5.75 -0.01 -8.17
N GLN A 43 -5.98 -0.57 -9.36
CA GLN A 43 -7.30 -0.99 -9.80
C GLN A 43 -7.90 -2.08 -8.91
N ALA A 44 -7.10 -3.09 -8.54
CA ALA A 44 -7.55 -4.16 -7.64
C ALA A 44 -7.92 -3.62 -6.25
N LEU A 45 -7.08 -2.75 -5.67
CA LEU A 45 -7.34 -2.11 -4.39
C LEU A 45 -8.63 -1.26 -4.42
N LYS A 46 -8.85 -0.52 -5.51
CA LYS A 46 -10.05 0.29 -5.70
C LYS A 46 -11.32 -0.56 -5.81
N ASN A 47 -11.25 -1.70 -6.48
CA ASN A 47 -12.37 -2.63 -6.62
C ASN A 47 -12.81 -3.24 -5.28
N VAL A 48 -11.86 -3.53 -4.39
CA VAL A 48 -12.15 -4.09 -3.05
C VAL A 48 -12.67 -3.03 -2.08
N SER A 49 -12.18 -1.80 -2.17
CA SER A 49 -12.53 -0.71 -1.24
C SER A 49 -12.89 0.59 -1.98
N PRO A 50 -14.05 0.64 -2.67
CA PRO A 50 -14.38 1.76 -3.55
C PRO A 50 -14.86 3.02 -2.80
N LYS A 51 -15.18 2.92 -1.50
CA LYS A 51 -15.63 4.08 -0.71
C LYS A 51 -14.54 5.16 -0.71
N PRO A 52 -14.82 6.42 -1.11
CA PRO A 52 -13.78 7.42 -1.36
C PRO A 52 -12.76 7.62 -0.24
N ALA A 53 -13.23 7.69 1.01
CA ALA A 53 -12.35 7.85 2.18
C ALA A 53 -11.42 6.64 2.41
N ILE A 54 -11.92 5.41 2.17
CA ILE A 54 -11.13 4.18 2.31
C ILE A 54 -10.16 4.06 1.14
N TRP A 55 -10.60 4.41 -0.07
CA TRP A 55 -9.76 4.42 -1.26
C TRP A 55 -8.56 5.37 -1.10
N GLN A 56 -8.78 6.59 -0.63
CA GLN A 56 -7.70 7.56 -0.42
C GLN A 56 -6.66 7.04 0.59
N ALA A 57 -7.10 6.44 1.70
CA ALA A 57 -6.21 5.83 2.68
C ALA A 57 -5.39 4.67 2.10
N ASN A 58 -6.05 3.74 1.39
CA ASN A 58 -5.37 2.60 0.76
C ASN A 58 -4.40 3.04 -0.35
N TYR A 59 -4.76 4.07 -1.13
CA TYR A 59 -3.88 4.64 -2.15
C TYR A 59 -2.60 5.20 -1.53
N ALA A 60 -2.72 6.02 -0.48
CA ALA A 60 -1.58 6.59 0.22
C ALA A 60 -0.69 5.50 0.85
N ALA A 61 -1.32 4.49 1.48
CA ALA A 61 -0.61 3.36 2.06
C ALA A 61 0.18 2.55 1.02
N PHE A 62 -0.42 2.27 -0.14
CA PHE A 62 0.25 1.54 -1.23
C PHE A 62 1.48 2.31 -1.74
N LEU A 63 1.36 3.61 -2.01
CA LEU A 63 2.48 4.43 -2.46
C LEU A 63 3.59 4.55 -1.40
N ALA A 64 3.23 4.67 -0.13
CA ALA A 64 4.19 4.65 0.97
C ALA A 64 4.94 3.31 1.02
N GLY A 65 4.24 2.20 0.82
CA GLY A 65 4.81 0.87 0.69
C GLY A 65 5.80 0.75 -0.47
N GLN A 66 5.44 1.22 -1.67
CA GLN A 66 6.36 1.23 -2.81
C GLN A 66 7.62 2.05 -2.53
N SER A 67 7.46 3.20 -1.90
CA SER A 67 8.59 4.07 -1.52
C SER A 67 9.49 3.41 -0.47
N LEU A 68 8.91 2.60 0.41
CA LEU A 68 9.65 1.83 1.41
C LEU A 68 10.39 0.64 0.81
N GLY A 69 9.81 -0.05 -0.17
CA GLY A 69 10.42 -1.22 -0.83
C GLY A 69 11.53 -0.89 -1.83
N LYS A 70 11.59 0.36 -2.33
CA LYS A 70 12.64 0.85 -3.25
C LYS A 70 13.85 1.47 -2.53
N LYS A 71 13.81 1.61 -1.20
CA LYS A 71 14.94 2.06 -0.38
C LYS A 71 15.83 0.87 -0.01
#